data_AF-A0A3D4S522-F1
#
_entry.id   AF-A0A3D4S522-F1
#
_cell.length_a   1.000
_cell.length_b   1.000
_cell.length_c   1.000
_cell.angle_alpha   90.00
_cell.angle_beta   90.00
_cell.angle_gamma   90.00
#
_symmetry.space_group_name_H-M   'P 1'
#
loop_
_entity.id
_entity.type
_entity.pdbx_description
1 polymer ?
#
loop_
_entity_poly.entity_id
_entity_poly.type
_entity_poly.pdbx_seq_one_letter_code
_entity_poly.pdbx_strand_id
1 'polypeptide(L)'
;MISEDEQFEVTEKSLKPFVDYLKTDSDYLANTIDQMEFGAMGNNDVYVTQSGKHLLFYDKYVLAIKPTYFAVHTNLTGMLLSVNGEDQDTSNSDDFTWKVGPVSPGQYSFKGTFDDTTFDDTNGEESTIEDTVIQIYQQELNENDERLVSLEATKVKFDLVADIPNGEIFVDGKSVGQLKDGRLDGINYIWHDGSTLTIKQKIGDLELESQNIEIDPYSYSDSSYGAFSELSVSVIPVAIYSNMVGADIKIDGKKVATVGEDSEVKFNLVMPEEDHELVAVQSFEDGEITSQKEKISPVSFSYYYDLSSESRKDAFDFSTWLNDLYFSISDFADDDYDFGEDEINALADYFVGGKDNKEFIDFKDAFIGETRENDKIRYIQTSLGEVEKVTAVGAKDYEVQYTVNYYTIYTDSTASVDETFRYKKATFSVEDGELKIKDLGGKDNFEKVE
;
A
#
# COMPACT_ATOMS: atom_id res chain seq x y z
N MET A 1 -49.11 19.07 5.33
CA MET A 1 -48.74 17.69 5.02
C MET A 1 -49.68 16.78 5.78
N ILE A 2 -50.00 15.59 5.27
CA ILE A 2 -50.85 14.58 5.92
C ILE A 2 -50.14 13.22 5.90
N SER A 3 -50.68 12.22 6.60
CA SER A 3 -50.28 10.82 6.42
C SER A 3 -51.54 9.96 6.25
N GLU A 4 -51.41 8.84 5.51
CA GLU A 4 -52.45 7.82 5.40
C GLU A 4 -52.42 6.82 6.56
N ASP A 5 -51.31 6.77 7.31
CA ASP A 5 -51.25 6.01 8.56
C ASP A 5 -51.91 6.81 9.68
N GLU A 6 -53.05 6.31 10.19
CA GLU A 6 -53.80 6.95 11.26
C GLU A 6 -53.04 7.04 12.60
N GLN A 7 -51.98 6.22 12.77
CA GLN A 7 -51.12 6.24 13.95
C GLN A 7 -49.99 7.29 13.84
N PHE A 8 -49.77 7.87 12.66
CA PHE A 8 -48.75 8.90 12.44
C PHE A 8 -49.33 10.32 12.47
N GLU A 9 -49.16 11.00 13.60
CA GLU A 9 -49.50 12.42 13.69
C GLU A 9 -48.39 13.29 13.07
N VAL A 10 -48.74 14.10 12.08
CA VAL A 10 -47.81 15.02 11.41
C VAL A 10 -47.59 16.26 12.29
N THR A 11 -46.45 16.30 12.97
CA THR A 11 -46.03 17.39 13.88
C THR A 11 -44.60 17.82 13.57
N GLU A 12 -44.15 18.94 14.17
CA GLU A 12 -42.76 19.37 14.05
C GLU A 12 -41.78 18.32 14.59
N LYS A 13 -42.10 17.67 15.73
CA LYS A 13 -41.27 16.61 16.31
C LYS A 13 -41.21 15.39 15.40
N SER A 14 -42.36 14.91 14.88
CA SER A 14 -42.41 13.71 14.05
C SER A 14 -41.82 13.89 12.64
N LEU A 15 -41.74 15.12 12.13
CA LEU A 15 -41.10 15.43 10.84
C LEU A 15 -39.61 15.79 10.97
N LYS A 16 -39.09 15.97 12.18
CA LYS A 16 -37.71 16.40 12.40
C LYS A 16 -36.69 15.47 11.72
N PRO A 17 -36.76 14.13 11.84
CA PRO A 17 -35.81 13.23 11.16
C PRO A 17 -35.80 13.43 9.64
N PHE A 18 -36.98 13.58 9.04
CA PHE A 18 -37.12 13.82 7.60
C PHE A 18 -36.51 15.16 7.16
N VAL A 19 -36.87 16.24 7.87
CA VAL A 19 -36.39 17.59 7.55
C VAL A 19 -34.88 17.70 7.75
N ASP A 20 -34.32 17.03 8.74
CA ASP A 20 -32.88 17.04 8.97
C ASP A 20 -32.14 16.25 7.88
N TYR A 21 -32.65 15.08 7.49
CA TYR A 21 -32.06 14.29 6.42
C TYR A 21 -32.06 15.03 5.06
N LEU A 22 -33.15 15.72 4.72
CA LEU A 22 -33.22 16.58 3.52
C LEU A 22 -32.18 17.71 3.51
N LYS A 23 -31.72 18.19 4.67
CA LYS A 23 -30.69 19.24 4.76
C LYS A 23 -29.29 18.68 4.59
N THR A 24 -29.07 17.43 4.99
CA THR A 24 -27.75 16.78 4.96
C THR A 24 -27.48 16.06 3.65
N ASP A 25 -28.53 15.61 2.95
CA ASP A 25 -28.42 14.83 1.71
C ASP A 25 -29.08 15.59 0.53
N SER A 26 -28.25 16.30 -0.25
CA SER A 26 -28.71 17.09 -1.39
C SER A 26 -29.25 16.25 -2.54
N ASP A 27 -28.73 15.04 -2.72
CA ASP A 27 -29.12 14.14 -3.79
C ASP A 27 -30.48 13.52 -3.49
N TYR A 28 -30.72 13.14 -2.23
CA TYR A 28 -32.03 12.72 -1.77
C TYR A 28 -33.08 13.84 -1.92
N LEU A 29 -32.73 15.09 -1.56
CA LEU A 29 -33.62 16.24 -1.75
C LEU A 29 -33.97 16.46 -3.24
N ALA A 30 -32.97 16.45 -4.13
CA ALA A 30 -33.17 16.61 -5.57
C ALA A 30 -34.07 15.50 -6.13
N ASN A 31 -33.78 14.24 -5.80
CA ASN A 31 -34.59 13.09 -6.21
C ASN A 31 -36.02 13.18 -5.67
N THR A 32 -36.20 13.63 -4.42
CA THR A 32 -37.52 13.81 -3.81
C THR A 32 -38.34 14.87 -4.57
N ILE A 33 -37.72 15.97 -5.00
CA ILE A 33 -38.37 17.01 -5.83
C ILE A 33 -38.75 16.44 -7.19
N ASP A 34 -37.82 15.77 -7.89
CA ASP A 34 -38.06 15.19 -9.21
C ASP A 34 -39.17 14.14 -9.18
N GLN A 35 -39.20 13.30 -8.13
CA GLN A 35 -40.24 12.30 -7.93
C GLN A 35 -41.63 12.90 -7.69
N MET A 36 -41.72 14.09 -7.09
CA MET A 36 -42.98 14.81 -6.95
C MET A 36 -43.46 15.40 -8.28
N GLU A 37 -42.54 15.82 -9.15
CA GLU A 37 -42.88 16.41 -10.46
C GLU A 37 -43.26 15.34 -11.51
N PHE A 38 -42.60 14.17 -11.49
CA PHE A 38 -42.65 13.21 -12.59
C PHE A 38 -42.95 11.74 -12.19
N GLY A 39 -43.04 11.42 -10.90
CA GLY A 39 -43.08 10.04 -10.40
C GLY A 39 -44.48 9.40 -10.22
N ALA A 40 -44.54 8.07 -10.34
CA ALA A 40 -45.69 7.26 -9.91
C ALA A 40 -45.63 6.96 -8.39
N MET A 41 -46.78 6.94 -7.72
CA MET A 41 -46.95 6.99 -6.25
C MET A 41 -46.41 5.78 -5.41
N GLY A 42 -45.73 4.80 -6.03
CA GLY A 42 -45.45 3.49 -5.43
C GLY A 42 -44.48 3.52 -4.24
N ASN A 43 -43.25 4.00 -4.45
CA ASN A 43 -42.15 3.86 -3.48
C ASN A 43 -41.65 5.20 -2.92
N ASN A 44 -42.39 6.28 -3.15
CA ASN A 44 -41.98 7.61 -2.72
C ASN A 44 -42.35 7.83 -1.24
N ASP A 45 -41.39 8.32 -0.48
CA ASP A 45 -41.54 8.71 0.93
C ASP A 45 -42.51 9.87 1.12
N VAL A 46 -42.54 10.79 0.16
CA VAL A 46 -43.49 11.91 0.12
C VAL A 46 -44.10 11.98 -1.27
N TYR A 47 -45.40 12.22 -1.33
CA TYR A 47 -46.16 12.28 -2.58
C TYR A 47 -47.27 13.32 -2.50
N VAL A 48 -47.79 13.72 -3.65
CA VAL A 48 -48.91 14.65 -3.74
C VAL A 48 -50.20 13.85 -3.86
N THR A 49 -51.15 14.05 -2.95
CA THR A 49 -52.47 13.39 -2.99
C THR A 49 -53.60 14.40 -2.89
N GLN A 50 -54.76 14.05 -3.44
CA GLN A 50 -55.94 14.88 -3.38
C GLN A 50 -56.58 14.79 -1.98
N SER A 51 -56.70 15.93 -1.30
CA SER A 51 -57.37 16.06 -0.01
C SER A 51 -58.46 17.15 -0.08
N GLY A 52 -59.63 16.73 -0.58
CA GLY A 52 -60.84 17.55 -0.65
C GLY A 52 -60.97 18.39 -1.92
N LYS A 53 -61.81 19.43 -1.84
CA LYS A 53 -62.10 20.37 -2.92
C LYS A 53 -61.80 21.81 -2.49
N HIS A 54 -61.19 22.58 -3.37
CA HIS A 54 -61.08 24.03 -3.26
C HIS A 54 -62.24 24.70 -4.02
N LEU A 55 -62.93 25.64 -3.37
CA LEU A 55 -64.10 26.35 -3.93
C LEU A 55 -65.17 25.40 -4.53
N LEU A 56 -65.42 24.25 -3.90
CA LEU A 56 -66.36 23.19 -4.32
C LEU A 56 -66.04 22.46 -5.65
N PHE A 57 -65.24 23.04 -6.56
CA PHE A 57 -65.06 22.49 -7.91
C PHE A 57 -63.64 22.01 -8.20
N TYR A 58 -62.63 22.62 -7.61
CA TYR A 58 -61.23 22.30 -7.91
C TYR A 58 -60.71 21.25 -6.94
N ASP A 59 -59.86 20.35 -7.43
CA ASP A 59 -59.18 19.40 -6.55
C ASP A 59 -58.16 20.14 -5.70
N LYS A 60 -58.20 19.91 -4.39
CA LYS A 60 -57.19 20.42 -3.46
C LYS A 60 -56.16 19.32 -3.27
N TYR A 61 -54.91 19.59 -3.59
CA TYR A 61 -53.80 18.68 -3.37
C TYR A 61 -52.99 19.07 -2.15
N VAL A 62 -52.46 18.08 -1.44
CA VAL A 62 -51.58 18.23 -0.28
C VAL A 62 -50.42 17.25 -0.39
N LEU A 63 -49.30 17.59 0.25
CA LEU A 63 -48.22 16.62 0.46
C LEU A 63 -48.67 15.59 1.49
N ALA A 64 -48.46 14.33 1.18
CA ALA A 64 -48.61 13.20 2.08
C ALA A 64 -47.25 12.55 2.32
N ILE A 65 -47.01 12.06 3.54
CA ILE A 65 -45.80 11.36 3.94
C ILE A 65 -46.14 9.90 4.28
N LYS A 66 -45.31 8.97 3.80
CA LYS A 66 -45.39 7.54 4.14
C LYS A 66 -44.46 7.27 5.32
N PRO A 67 -45.00 7.06 6.52
CA PRO A 67 -44.18 6.65 7.63
C PRO A 67 -43.81 5.18 7.53
N THR A 68 -42.86 4.76 8.36
CA THR A 68 -42.37 3.38 8.44
C THR A 68 -42.32 2.94 9.90
N TYR A 69 -42.35 1.64 10.13
CA TYR A 69 -42.12 1.04 11.45
C TYR A 69 -40.77 0.33 11.48
N PHE A 70 -40.15 0.26 12.65
CA PHE A 70 -39.01 -0.60 12.90
C PHE A 70 -39.40 -1.76 13.80
N ALA A 71 -38.83 -2.93 13.53
CA ALA A 71 -38.84 -4.08 14.42
C ALA A 71 -37.44 -4.24 15.00
N VAL A 72 -37.22 -3.74 16.21
CA VAL A 72 -35.94 -3.77 16.90
C VAL A 72 -35.84 -5.07 17.67
N HIS A 73 -34.96 -5.95 17.22
CA HIS A 73 -34.76 -7.27 17.78
C HIS A 73 -33.53 -7.33 18.70
N THR A 74 -33.61 -8.07 19.79
CA THR A 74 -32.45 -8.40 20.64
C THR A 74 -32.60 -9.76 21.29
N ASN A 75 -31.46 -10.44 21.47
CA ASN A 75 -31.33 -11.71 22.17
C ASN A 75 -31.01 -11.57 23.67
N LEU A 76 -31.02 -10.34 24.20
CA LEU A 76 -30.68 -10.05 25.59
C LEU A 76 -31.92 -9.68 26.40
N THR A 77 -32.08 -10.27 27.58
CA THR A 77 -33.11 -9.87 28.56
C THR A 77 -32.60 -8.71 29.43
N GLY A 78 -33.43 -7.71 29.69
CA GLY A 78 -33.11 -6.57 30.55
C GLY A 78 -32.34 -5.43 29.87
N MET A 79 -32.22 -5.47 28.54
CA MET A 79 -31.60 -4.42 27.73
C MET A 79 -32.52 -3.19 27.69
N LEU A 80 -31.99 -2.03 28.07
CA LEU A 80 -32.64 -0.73 27.93
C LEU A 80 -32.51 -0.25 26.49
N LEU A 81 -33.64 -0.05 25.82
CA LEU A 81 -33.71 0.30 24.41
C LEU A 81 -34.12 1.78 24.25
N SER A 82 -33.39 2.49 23.40
CA SER A 82 -33.62 3.89 23.10
C SER A 82 -33.52 4.16 21.60
N VAL A 83 -34.27 5.17 21.15
CA VAL A 83 -34.24 5.67 19.77
C VAL A 83 -34.04 7.17 19.79
N ASN A 84 -33.05 7.66 19.05
CA ASN A 84 -32.64 9.06 19.02
C ASN A 84 -32.37 9.64 20.42
N GLY A 85 -31.84 8.82 21.33
CA GLY A 85 -31.50 9.19 22.71
C GLY A 85 -32.68 9.32 23.68
N GLU A 86 -33.90 8.97 23.27
CA GLU A 86 -35.04 8.83 24.19
C GLU A 86 -35.21 7.35 24.56
N ASP A 87 -35.15 7.01 25.85
CA ASP A 87 -35.46 5.66 26.36
C ASP A 87 -36.93 5.33 26.10
N GLN A 88 -37.20 4.13 25.61
CA GLN A 88 -38.55 3.75 25.18
C GLN A 88 -39.02 2.40 25.70
N ASP A 89 -38.14 1.40 25.81
CA ASP A 89 -38.54 0.05 26.22
C ASP A 89 -37.42 -0.71 26.95
N THR A 90 -37.75 -1.84 27.55
CA THR A 90 -36.79 -2.76 28.16
C THR A 90 -37.13 -4.19 27.76
N SER A 91 -36.15 -4.90 27.22
CA SER A 91 -36.36 -6.28 26.79
C SER A 91 -36.67 -7.19 27.98
N ASN A 92 -37.60 -8.13 27.79
CA ASN A 92 -38.05 -9.03 28.85
C ASN A 92 -37.89 -10.53 28.51
N SER A 93 -37.29 -10.84 27.36
CA SER A 93 -36.93 -12.17 26.89
C SER A 93 -35.62 -12.13 26.09
N ASP A 94 -35.08 -13.32 25.79
CA ASP A 94 -33.92 -13.59 24.94
C ASP A 94 -34.27 -13.70 23.44
N ASP A 95 -35.50 -13.35 23.08
CA ASP A 95 -36.05 -13.27 21.73
C ASP A 95 -37.05 -12.11 21.72
N PHE A 96 -36.57 -10.92 22.11
CA PHE A 96 -37.42 -9.75 22.30
C PHE A 96 -37.46 -8.92 21.03
N THR A 97 -38.65 -8.48 20.63
CA THR A 97 -38.84 -7.58 19.50
C THR A 97 -39.70 -6.39 19.92
N TRP A 98 -39.17 -5.18 19.75
CA TRP A 98 -39.85 -3.93 20.02
C TRP A 98 -40.24 -3.23 18.72
N LYS A 99 -41.54 -2.97 18.57
CA LYS A 99 -42.08 -2.23 17.42
C LYS A 99 -42.00 -0.73 17.67
N VAL A 100 -41.20 -0.03 16.87
CA VAL A 100 -41.02 1.42 16.93
C VAL A 100 -41.74 2.08 15.77
N GLY A 101 -42.62 3.02 16.06
CA GLY A 101 -43.26 3.85 15.05
C GLY A 101 -44.78 3.95 15.19
N PRO A 102 -45.44 4.54 14.19
CA PRO A 102 -44.87 4.96 12.90
C PRO A 102 -43.90 6.14 13.02
N VAL A 103 -42.87 6.17 12.17
CA VAL A 103 -41.85 7.23 12.13
C VAL A 103 -41.74 7.86 10.73
N SER A 104 -41.25 9.11 10.62
CA SER A 104 -41.02 9.70 9.29
C SER A 104 -39.81 9.05 8.59
N PRO A 105 -39.68 9.15 7.27
CA PRO A 105 -38.41 8.89 6.58
C PRO A 105 -37.27 9.72 7.17
N GLY A 106 -36.04 9.22 7.13
CA GLY A 106 -34.85 9.90 7.66
C GLY A 106 -33.90 8.96 8.41
N GLN A 107 -32.98 9.54 9.17
CA GLN A 107 -31.96 8.81 9.93
C GLN A 107 -32.40 8.61 11.39
N TYR A 108 -32.19 7.39 11.91
CA TYR A 108 -32.52 6.98 13.27
C TYR A 108 -31.31 6.33 13.94
N SER A 109 -31.04 6.71 15.19
CA SER A 109 -30.03 6.06 16.03
C SER A 109 -30.74 5.16 17.05
N PHE A 110 -30.46 3.87 16.98
CA PHE A 110 -30.90 2.86 17.93
C PHE A 110 -29.78 2.59 18.91
N LYS A 111 -30.12 2.49 20.19
CA LYS A 111 -29.15 2.20 21.23
C LYS A 111 -29.75 1.24 22.24
N GLY A 112 -29.05 0.14 22.48
CA GLY A 112 -29.36 -0.82 23.53
C GLY A 112 -28.27 -0.82 24.60
N THR A 113 -28.65 -0.71 25.86
CA THR A 113 -27.72 -0.71 27.00
C THR A 113 -28.04 -1.88 27.92
N PHE A 114 -27.04 -2.66 28.32
CA PHE A 114 -27.23 -3.86 29.15
C PHE A 114 -26.05 -4.09 30.09
N ASP A 115 -26.28 -4.89 31.12
CA ASP A 115 -25.24 -5.31 32.06
C ASP A 115 -24.56 -6.56 31.51
N ASP A 116 -23.24 -6.50 31.30
CA ASP A 116 -22.48 -7.60 30.72
C ASP A 116 -22.50 -8.88 31.56
N THR A 117 -22.94 -8.83 32.83
CA THR A 117 -23.15 -10.05 33.65
C THR A 117 -24.13 -11.02 33.01
N THR A 118 -24.93 -10.61 32.00
CA THR A 118 -25.70 -11.52 31.15
C THR A 118 -24.83 -12.56 30.44
N PHE A 119 -23.52 -12.33 30.31
CA PHE A 119 -22.55 -13.22 29.69
C PHE A 119 -21.56 -13.85 30.69
N ASP A 120 -22.05 -14.33 31.85
CA ASP A 120 -21.46 -15.25 32.86
C ASP A 120 -19.99 -15.05 33.34
N ASP A 121 -19.24 -14.05 32.84
CA ASP A 121 -17.78 -13.96 33.04
C ASP A 121 -17.21 -12.53 32.91
N THR A 122 -18.05 -11.50 33.11
CA THR A 122 -17.65 -10.08 33.03
C THR A 122 -17.84 -9.40 34.39
N ASN A 123 -17.10 -8.31 34.63
CA ASN A 123 -17.10 -7.59 35.92
C ASN A 123 -18.36 -6.75 36.17
N GLY A 124 -19.47 -7.00 35.46
CA GLY A 124 -20.70 -6.22 35.54
C GLY A 124 -20.53 -4.78 35.03
N GLU A 125 -19.79 -4.63 33.93
CA GLU A 125 -19.72 -3.35 33.23
C GLU A 125 -20.99 -3.17 32.37
N GLU A 126 -21.44 -1.92 32.26
CA GLU A 126 -22.55 -1.56 31.38
C GLU A 126 -22.01 -1.46 29.94
N SER A 127 -22.56 -2.28 29.05
CA SER A 127 -22.25 -2.25 27.62
C SER A 127 -23.34 -1.57 26.83
N THR A 128 -22.97 -1.11 25.64
CA THR A 128 -23.87 -0.45 24.72
C THR A 128 -23.66 -0.97 23.30
N ILE A 129 -24.76 -1.27 22.61
CA ILE A 129 -24.79 -1.48 21.15
C ILE A 129 -25.51 -0.28 20.54
N GLU A 130 -24.92 0.33 19.52
CA GLU A 130 -25.51 1.44 18.78
C GLU A 130 -25.56 1.09 17.29
N ASP A 131 -26.70 1.37 16.66
CA ASP A 131 -26.88 1.24 15.21
C ASP A 131 -27.52 2.51 14.65
N THR A 132 -27.15 2.89 13.44
CA THR A 132 -27.71 4.05 12.74
C THR A 132 -28.32 3.61 11.42
N VAL A 133 -29.65 3.71 11.34
CA VAL A 133 -30.41 3.27 10.18
C VAL A 133 -30.96 4.48 9.43
N ILE A 134 -30.66 4.54 8.12
CA ILE A 134 -31.29 5.48 7.20
C ILE A 134 -32.51 4.79 6.59
N GLN A 135 -33.71 5.23 6.98
CA GLN A 135 -34.96 4.70 6.45
C GLN A 135 -35.56 5.68 5.45
N ILE A 136 -35.36 5.42 4.17
CA ILE A 136 -35.89 6.18 3.04
C ILE A 136 -36.33 5.24 1.92
N TYR A 137 -37.13 5.76 1.00
CA TYR A 137 -37.71 5.10 -0.16
C TYR A 137 -38.42 3.78 0.16
N GLN A 138 -38.93 3.64 1.39
CA GLN A 138 -39.51 2.39 1.91
C GLN A 138 -38.59 1.17 1.66
N GLN A 139 -37.27 1.36 1.80
CA GLN A 139 -36.30 0.29 1.54
C GLN A 139 -36.29 -0.76 2.64
N GLU A 140 -36.00 -2.00 2.23
CA GLU A 140 -35.71 -3.14 3.09
C GLU A 140 -36.76 -3.40 4.19
N LEU A 141 -38.03 -3.17 3.84
CA LEU A 141 -39.17 -3.55 4.64
C LEU A 141 -39.46 -5.04 4.49
N ASN A 142 -39.84 -5.67 5.61
CA ASN A 142 -40.32 -7.03 5.65
C ASN A 142 -41.80 -7.11 5.19
N GLU A 143 -42.38 -8.31 5.24
CA GLU A 143 -43.79 -8.55 4.86
C GLU A 143 -44.84 -7.83 5.73
N ASN A 144 -44.43 -7.25 6.86
CA ASN A 144 -45.26 -6.47 7.76
C ASN A 144 -45.04 -4.95 7.61
N ASP A 145 -44.38 -4.51 6.53
CA ASP A 145 -44.00 -3.12 6.26
C ASP A 145 -43.10 -2.52 7.38
N GLU A 146 -42.28 -3.36 8.01
CA GLU A 146 -41.35 -2.99 9.07
C GLU A 146 -39.89 -3.17 8.61
N ARG A 147 -39.03 -2.22 8.99
CA ARG A 147 -37.58 -2.33 8.85
C ARG A 147 -37.02 -3.08 10.06
N LEU A 148 -36.32 -4.19 9.83
CA LEU A 148 -35.66 -4.93 10.91
C LEU A 148 -34.39 -4.20 11.35
N VAL A 149 -34.20 -4.08 12.66
CA VAL A 149 -32.99 -3.54 13.29
C VAL A 149 -32.52 -4.57 14.31
N SER A 150 -31.27 -5.00 14.21
CA SER A 150 -30.69 -6.01 15.10
C SER A 150 -29.82 -5.33 16.15
N LEU A 151 -30.16 -5.53 17.42
CA LEU A 151 -29.33 -5.22 18.57
C LEU A 151 -28.97 -6.53 19.30
N GLU A 152 -28.76 -7.60 18.53
CA GLU A 152 -28.23 -8.85 19.05
C GLU A 152 -26.76 -8.69 19.43
N ALA A 153 -26.36 -9.42 20.46
CA ALA A 153 -24.97 -9.52 20.88
C ALA A 153 -24.54 -10.97 21.07
N THR A 154 -23.32 -11.27 20.67
CA THR A 154 -22.68 -12.57 20.88
C THR A 154 -21.34 -12.37 21.55
N LYS A 155 -21.13 -13.02 22.70
CA LYS A 155 -19.79 -13.08 23.28
C LYS A 155 -18.92 -14.00 22.43
N VAL A 156 -17.88 -13.42 21.83
CA VAL A 156 -16.93 -14.13 20.96
C VAL A 156 -15.60 -14.31 21.68
N LYS A 157 -14.96 -15.44 21.41
CA LYS A 157 -13.62 -15.72 21.91
C LYS A 157 -12.80 -16.47 20.88
N PHE A 158 -11.62 -15.96 20.58
CA PHE A 158 -10.71 -16.54 19.59
C PHE A 158 -9.25 -16.11 19.83
N ASP A 159 -8.35 -16.85 19.22
CA ASP A 159 -6.95 -16.53 19.03
C ASP A 159 -6.82 -15.99 17.60
N LEU A 160 -6.13 -14.88 17.43
CA LEU A 160 -5.88 -14.29 16.12
C LEU A 160 -4.48 -14.68 15.65
N VAL A 161 -4.38 -15.15 14.41
CA VAL A 161 -3.12 -15.48 13.74
C VAL A 161 -3.02 -14.68 12.44
N ALA A 162 -1.88 -14.06 12.22
CA ALA A 162 -1.59 -13.33 10.99
C ALA A 162 -0.13 -13.55 10.60
N ASP A 163 0.16 -13.61 9.30
CA ASP A 163 1.53 -13.74 8.79
C ASP A 163 2.27 -12.39 8.81
N ILE A 164 2.19 -11.68 9.94
CA ILE A 164 2.96 -10.47 10.26
C ILE A 164 3.46 -10.60 11.69
N PRO A 165 4.72 -10.22 12.00
CA PRO A 165 5.29 -10.50 13.31
C PRO A 165 4.63 -9.70 14.43
N ASN A 166 4.20 -8.47 14.17
CA ASN A 166 3.66 -7.54 15.16
C ASN A 166 2.51 -6.70 14.57
N GLY A 167 1.57 -6.29 15.42
CA GLY A 167 0.43 -5.43 15.10
C GLY A 167 -0.44 -5.25 16.35
N GLU A 168 -1.10 -4.10 16.47
CA GLU A 168 -2.06 -3.84 17.54
C GLU A 168 -3.48 -4.09 17.03
N ILE A 169 -4.25 -4.87 17.78
CA ILE A 169 -5.60 -5.29 17.39
C ILE A 169 -6.60 -4.33 18.02
N PHE A 170 -7.54 -3.85 17.22
CA PHE A 170 -8.61 -2.97 17.66
C PHE A 170 -9.96 -3.63 17.42
N VAL A 171 -10.84 -3.53 18.43
CA VAL A 171 -12.26 -3.83 18.29
C VAL A 171 -13.02 -2.55 18.58
N ASP A 172 -13.83 -2.09 17.64
CA ASP A 172 -14.61 -0.85 17.77
C ASP A 172 -13.75 0.36 18.18
N GLY A 173 -12.56 0.44 17.56
CA GLY A 173 -11.57 1.48 17.82
C GLY A 173 -10.87 1.39 19.19
N LYS A 174 -11.12 0.35 19.99
CA LYS A 174 -10.45 0.09 21.27
C LYS A 174 -9.41 -1.00 21.12
N SER A 175 -8.18 -0.73 21.59
CA SER A 175 -7.11 -1.73 21.58
C SER A 175 -7.45 -2.91 22.50
N VAL A 176 -7.38 -4.13 21.96
CA VAL A 176 -7.64 -5.39 22.69
C VAL A 176 -6.37 -6.23 22.88
N GLY A 177 -5.25 -5.82 22.28
CA GLY A 177 -3.96 -6.45 22.48
C GLY A 177 -3.01 -6.28 21.31
N GLN A 178 -1.86 -6.95 21.39
CA GLN A 178 -0.83 -6.89 20.35
C GLN A 178 -0.42 -8.31 19.95
N LEU A 179 -0.25 -8.51 18.65
CA LEU A 179 0.38 -9.69 18.09
C LEU A 179 1.83 -9.81 18.59
N LYS A 180 2.21 -11.04 18.91
CA LYS A 180 3.60 -11.44 19.16
C LYS A 180 3.90 -12.63 18.28
N ASP A 181 4.89 -12.47 17.40
CA ASP A 181 5.28 -13.49 16.42
C ASP A 181 4.08 -14.00 15.60
N GLY A 182 3.20 -13.06 15.20
CA GLY A 182 2.02 -13.36 14.39
C GLY A 182 0.84 -13.97 15.13
N ARG A 183 0.83 -13.95 16.47
CA ARG A 183 -0.28 -14.49 17.25
C ARG A 183 -0.71 -13.61 18.43
N LEU A 184 -2.02 -13.57 18.70
CA LEU A 184 -2.61 -13.06 19.93
C LEU A 184 -3.67 -14.04 20.43
N ASP A 185 -3.46 -14.62 21.62
CA ASP A 185 -4.37 -15.60 22.21
C ASP A 185 -5.49 -14.94 23.03
N GLY A 186 -6.66 -15.58 23.02
CA GLY A 186 -7.72 -15.34 24.00
C GLY A 186 -8.38 -13.96 23.90
N ILE A 187 -8.46 -13.39 22.68
CA ILE A 187 -9.30 -12.22 22.41
C ILE A 187 -10.74 -12.58 22.80
N ASN A 188 -11.37 -11.74 23.60
CA ASN A 188 -12.69 -11.98 24.17
C ASN A 188 -13.46 -10.66 24.28
N TYR A 189 -14.62 -10.56 23.64
CA TYR A 189 -15.45 -9.36 23.65
C TYR A 189 -16.88 -9.68 23.19
N ILE A 190 -17.76 -8.69 23.26
CA ILE A 190 -19.14 -8.79 22.80
C ILE A 190 -19.21 -8.27 21.36
N TRP A 191 -19.46 -9.16 20.42
CA TRP A 191 -19.70 -8.82 19.01
C TRP A 191 -21.17 -8.46 18.81
N HIS A 192 -21.42 -7.47 17.96
CA HIS A 192 -22.75 -7.11 17.47
C HIS A 192 -22.69 -6.77 15.98
N ASP A 193 -23.86 -6.62 15.35
CA ASP A 193 -23.93 -6.12 13.98
C ASP A 193 -23.34 -4.71 13.90
N GLY A 194 -22.37 -4.51 13.01
CA GLY A 194 -21.60 -3.27 12.91
C GLY A 194 -20.31 -3.21 13.73
N SER A 195 -19.99 -4.23 14.53
CA SER A 195 -18.67 -4.33 15.16
C SER A 195 -17.55 -4.34 14.12
N THR A 196 -16.43 -3.73 14.49
CA THR A 196 -15.21 -3.65 13.67
C THR A 196 -14.06 -4.36 14.36
N LEU A 197 -13.25 -5.06 13.58
CA LEU A 197 -12.01 -5.70 13.99
C LEU A 197 -10.91 -5.30 13.01
N THR A 198 -9.92 -4.52 13.46
CA THR A 198 -8.80 -4.08 12.61
C THR A 198 -7.45 -4.40 13.23
N ILE A 199 -6.42 -4.42 12.39
CA ILE A 199 -5.02 -4.54 12.81
C ILE A 199 -4.29 -3.28 12.39
N LYS A 200 -3.73 -2.58 13.37
CA LYS A 200 -2.77 -1.50 13.14
C LYS A 200 -1.36 -2.06 13.12
N GLN A 201 -0.75 -2.09 11.95
CA GLN A 201 0.63 -2.53 11.76
C GLN A 201 1.57 -1.33 11.69
N LYS A 202 2.76 -1.49 12.29
CA LYS A 202 3.87 -0.56 12.10
C LYS A 202 5.04 -1.24 11.41
N ILE A 203 5.52 -0.67 10.31
CA ILE A 203 6.66 -1.16 9.54
C ILE A 203 7.59 0.00 9.19
N GLY A 204 8.79 0.01 9.77
CA GLY A 204 9.66 1.18 9.73
C GLY A 204 8.95 2.41 10.29
N ASP A 205 8.83 3.45 9.46
CA ASP A 205 8.16 4.70 9.79
C ASP A 205 6.67 4.72 9.38
N LEU A 206 6.21 3.70 8.66
CA LEU A 206 4.83 3.56 8.21
C LEU A 206 3.95 2.95 9.30
N GLU A 207 2.77 3.53 9.48
CA GLU A 207 1.66 2.91 10.20
C GLU A 207 0.53 2.67 9.19
N LEU A 208 0.04 1.44 9.13
CA LEU A 208 -1.10 1.03 8.31
C LEU A 208 -2.16 0.43 9.21
N GLU A 209 -3.41 0.66 8.86
CA GLU A 209 -4.56 -0.02 9.44
C GLU A 209 -5.16 -0.94 8.38
N SER A 210 -5.58 -2.14 8.80
CA SER A 210 -6.28 -3.05 7.91
C SER A 210 -7.69 -2.54 7.61
N GLN A 211 -8.26 -2.97 6.49
CA GLN A 211 -9.71 -3.03 6.36
C GLN A 211 -10.34 -3.82 7.51
N ASN A 212 -11.65 -3.65 7.70
CA ASN A 212 -12.40 -4.44 8.67
C ASN A 212 -12.25 -5.95 8.39
N ILE A 213 -11.86 -6.71 9.42
CA ILE A 213 -11.74 -8.15 9.36
C ILE A 213 -13.11 -8.73 9.70
N GLU A 214 -13.77 -9.29 8.69
CA GLU A 214 -15.04 -9.98 8.88
C GLU A 214 -14.86 -11.21 9.76
N ILE A 215 -15.75 -11.34 10.75
CA ILE A 215 -15.87 -12.55 11.54
C ILE A 215 -17.31 -13.06 11.51
N ASP A 216 -17.46 -14.38 11.58
CA ASP A 216 -18.74 -15.01 11.87
C ASP A 216 -18.83 -15.23 13.39
N PRO A 217 -19.65 -14.44 14.12
CA PRO A 217 -19.72 -14.52 15.58
C PRO A 217 -20.20 -15.89 16.08
N TYR A 218 -20.96 -16.64 15.29
CA TYR A 218 -21.42 -17.98 15.71
C TYR A 218 -20.28 -18.99 15.68
N SER A 219 -19.41 -18.89 14.67
CA SER A 219 -18.19 -19.71 14.54
C SER A 219 -17.20 -19.45 15.68
N TYR A 220 -17.18 -18.24 16.22
CA TYR A 220 -16.28 -17.82 17.30
C TYR A 220 -16.98 -17.59 18.65
N SER A 221 -18.20 -18.12 18.83
CA SER A 221 -18.92 -17.98 20.10
C SER A 221 -18.08 -18.54 21.27
N ASP A 222 -18.09 -17.86 22.43
CA ASP A 222 -17.30 -18.25 23.62
C ASP A 222 -17.61 -19.70 24.07
N SER A 223 -18.86 -20.12 23.94
CA SER A 223 -19.29 -21.50 24.20
C SER A 223 -18.65 -22.56 23.29
N SER A 224 -18.15 -22.15 22.12
CA SER A 224 -17.51 -22.99 21.11
C SER A 224 -15.97 -22.91 21.15
N TYR A 225 -15.40 -22.18 22.11
CA TYR A 225 -13.96 -22.01 22.25
C TYR A 225 -13.25 -23.37 22.40
N GLY A 226 -12.44 -23.73 21.40
CA GLY A 226 -11.62 -24.92 21.30
C GLY A 226 -11.66 -25.57 19.92
N ALA A 227 -12.84 -25.65 19.30
CA ALA A 227 -13.00 -26.34 18.00
C ALA A 227 -12.68 -25.45 16.80
N PHE A 228 -12.92 -24.14 16.91
CA PHE A 228 -12.78 -23.15 15.84
C PHE A 228 -12.13 -21.85 16.32
N SER A 229 -11.38 -21.89 17.42
CA SER A 229 -10.88 -20.69 18.09
C SER A 229 -9.84 -19.90 17.33
N GLU A 230 -9.42 -20.28 16.13
CA GLU A 230 -8.37 -19.55 15.41
C GLU A 230 -8.96 -18.73 14.26
N LEU A 231 -8.76 -17.41 14.32
CA LEU A 231 -9.03 -16.49 13.23
C LEU A 231 -7.72 -16.21 12.48
N SER A 232 -7.60 -16.78 11.28
CA SER A 232 -6.47 -16.50 10.39
C SER A 232 -6.76 -15.26 9.53
N VAL A 233 -5.91 -14.24 9.64
CA VAL A 233 -6.06 -12.97 8.91
C VAL A 233 -5.18 -12.99 7.67
N SER A 234 -5.78 -12.62 6.53
CA SER A 234 -5.05 -12.49 5.27
C SER A 234 -4.19 -11.24 5.27
N VAL A 235 -2.99 -11.36 4.71
CA VAL A 235 -2.01 -10.28 4.56
C VAL A 235 -1.58 -10.18 3.10
N ILE A 236 -0.98 -9.07 2.71
CA ILE A 236 -0.39 -8.87 1.39
C ILE A 236 1.12 -9.20 1.48
N PRO A 237 1.59 -10.29 0.83
CA PRO A 237 3.01 -10.52 0.67
C PRO A 237 3.58 -9.56 -0.37
N VAL A 238 4.62 -8.84 0.01
CA VAL A 238 5.32 -7.87 -0.83
C VAL A 238 6.75 -8.37 -1.05
N ALA A 239 7.09 -8.67 -2.30
CA ALA A 239 8.46 -8.87 -2.75
C ALA A 239 8.83 -7.76 -3.73
N ILE A 240 9.98 -7.14 -3.51
CA ILE A 240 10.49 -6.03 -4.31
C ILE A 240 11.87 -6.40 -4.81
N TYR A 241 12.11 -6.19 -6.09
CA TYR A 241 13.44 -6.17 -6.67
C TYR A 241 13.84 -4.73 -6.99
N SER A 242 15.10 -4.36 -6.77
CA SER A 242 15.64 -3.08 -7.21
C SER A 242 17.15 -3.13 -7.40
N ASN A 243 17.62 -2.62 -8.55
CA ASN A 243 19.06 -2.44 -8.82
C ASN A 243 19.71 -1.27 -8.03
N MET A 244 18.97 -0.62 -7.14
CA MET A 244 19.43 0.53 -6.34
C MET A 244 19.84 0.08 -4.92
N VAL A 245 20.92 -0.68 -4.79
CA VAL A 245 21.43 -1.15 -3.48
C VAL A 245 21.62 0.02 -2.49
N GLY A 246 21.05 -0.10 -1.30
CA GLY A 246 21.04 0.96 -0.28
C GLY A 246 19.91 1.99 -0.43
N ALA A 247 19.04 1.87 -1.44
CA ALA A 247 17.86 2.71 -1.56
C ALA A 247 16.85 2.45 -0.45
N ASP A 248 16.13 3.49 -0.04
CA ASP A 248 14.98 3.38 0.83
C ASP A 248 13.75 2.97 0.01
N ILE A 249 13.11 1.87 0.43
CA ILE A 249 11.76 1.54 -0.02
C ILE A 249 10.80 2.39 0.79
N LYS A 250 9.96 3.15 0.09
CA LYS A 250 8.98 4.05 0.68
C LYS A 250 7.58 3.68 0.26
N ILE A 251 6.66 3.74 1.23
CA ILE A 251 5.22 3.67 1.01
C ILE A 251 4.64 5.01 1.47
N ASP A 252 3.94 5.72 0.58
CA ASP A 252 3.44 7.09 0.80
C ASP A 252 4.51 8.04 1.36
N GLY A 253 5.74 7.91 0.84
CA GLY A 253 6.90 8.70 1.26
C GLY A 253 7.51 8.29 2.60
N LYS A 254 6.94 7.34 3.34
CA LYS A 254 7.50 6.82 4.60
C LYS A 254 8.38 5.62 4.34
N LYS A 255 9.58 5.61 4.93
CA LYS A 255 10.53 4.50 4.78
C LYS A 255 10.02 3.25 5.49
N VAL A 256 10.01 2.12 4.76
CA VAL A 256 9.63 0.81 5.30
C VAL A 256 10.78 -0.18 5.34
N ALA A 257 11.72 -0.06 4.40
CA ALA A 257 12.86 -0.95 4.27
C ALA A 257 14.01 -0.25 3.51
N THR A 258 15.15 -0.93 3.42
CA THR A 258 16.29 -0.51 2.60
C THR A 258 16.72 -1.70 1.75
N VAL A 259 17.04 -1.46 0.48
CA VAL A 259 17.49 -2.49 -0.48
C VAL A 259 18.86 -3.02 -0.06
N GLY A 260 18.94 -4.33 0.16
CA GLY A 260 20.18 -5.05 0.51
C GLY A 260 21.08 -5.32 -0.70
N GLU A 261 22.20 -5.98 -0.47
CA GLU A 261 23.13 -6.40 -1.55
C GLU A 261 22.54 -7.48 -2.47
N ASP A 262 21.55 -8.24 -1.99
CA ASP A 262 20.78 -9.21 -2.77
C ASP A 262 19.73 -8.56 -3.69
N SER A 263 19.60 -7.22 -3.64
CA SER A 263 18.67 -6.44 -4.46
C SER A 263 17.19 -6.81 -4.25
N GLU A 264 16.87 -7.52 -3.17
CA GLU A 264 15.53 -8.01 -2.88
C GLU A 264 15.07 -7.53 -1.49
N VAL A 265 13.79 -7.14 -1.39
CA VAL A 265 13.15 -6.78 -0.13
C VAL A 265 11.84 -7.54 -0.02
N LYS A 266 11.63 -8.23 1.10
CA LYS A 266 10.42 -9.02 1.38
C LYS A 266 9.81 -8.64 2.72
N PHE A 267 8.50 -8.38 2.73
CA PHE A 267 7.72 -8.18 3.94
C PHE A 267 6.24 -8.44 3.68
N ASN A 268 5.47 -8.60 4.74
CA ASN A 268 4.01 -8.75 4.67
C ASN A 268 3.32 -7.50 5.24
N LEU A 269 2.24 -7.09 4.62
CA LEU A 269 1.41 -5.96 5.05
C LEU A 269 0.00 -6.40 5.42
N VAL A 270 -0.60 -5.75 6.41
CA VAL A 270 -2.06 -5.78 6.57
C VAL A 270 -2.74 -5.29 5.29
N MET A 271 -3.93 -5.82 4.99
CA MET A 271 -4.70 -5.41 3.80
C MET A 271 -5.31 -4.02 4.05
N PRO A 272 -4.85 -2.96 3.37
CA PRO A 272 -5.31 -1.59 3.63
C PRO A 272 -6.71 -1.33 3.05
N GLU A 273 -7.35 -0.22 3.40
CA GLU A 273 -8.62 0.19 2.78
C GLU A 273 -8.44 0.87 1.41
N GLU A 274 -7.29 1.52 1.20
CA GLU A 274 -7.02 2.35 0.03
C GLU A 274 -5.72 1.95 -0.68
N ASP A 275 -5.54 2.47 -1.90
CA ASP A 275 -4.27 2.34 -2.63
C ASP A 275 -3.15 3.12 -1.92
N HIS A 276 -1.96 2.53 -1.85
CA HIS A 276 -0.75 3.21 -1.35
C HIS A 276 0.33 3.27 -2.43
N GLU A 277 1.06 4.39 -2.51
CA GLU A 277 2.16 4.60 -3.46
C GLU A 277 3.44 3.93 -2.97
N LEU A 278 4.06 3.10 -3.81
CA LEU A 278 5.31 2.39 -3.53
C LEU A 278 6.43 2.90 -4.44
N VAL A 279 7.61 3.20 -3.86
CA VAL A 279 8.75 3.73 -4.63
C VAL A 279 10.09 3.42 -3.94
N ALA A 280 11.15 3.20 -4.73
CA ALA A 280 12.53 3.12 -4.24
C ALA A 280 13.23 4.47 -4.45
N VAL A 281 13.93 4.94 -3.42
CA VAL A 281 14.63 6.23 -3.40
C VAL A 281 16.04 6.08 -2.88
N GLN A 282 17.05 6.39 -3.70
CA GLN A 282 18.45 6.35 -3.33
C GLN A 282 19.01 7.76 -3.27
N SER A 283 19.40 8.21 -2.08
CA SER A 283 19.90 9.58 -1.86
C SER A 283 21.42 9.59 -1.71
N PHE A 284 22.06 10.58 -2.35
CA PHE A 284 23.49 10.85 -2.31
C PHE A 284 23.72 12.33 -1.96
N GLU A 285 24.98 12.73 -1.71
CA GLU A 285 25.31 14.14 -1.48
C GLU A 285 25.05 15.03 -2.71
N ASP A 286 25.19 14.46 -3.91
CA ASP A 286 25.09 15.15 -5.20
C ASP A 286 23.72 15.05 -5.86
N GLY A 287 22.78 14.28 -5.29
CA GLY A 287 21.43 14.13 -5.84
C GLY A 287 20.66 12.92 -5.31
N GLU A 288 19.51 12.67 -5.91
CA GLU A 288 18.64 11.55 -5.58
C GLU A 288 18.22 10.83 -6.87
N ILE A 289 18.13 9.50 -6.79
CA ILE A 289 17.61 8.64 -7.85
C ILE A 289 16.32 8.00 -7.34
N THR A 290 15.31 7.97 -8.19
CA THR A 290 13.99 7.40 -7.86
C THR A 290 13.61 6.37 -8.91
N SER A 291 12.98 5.28 -8.48
CA SER A 291 12.37 4.30 -9.38
C SER A 291 11.08 4.84 -10.02
N GLN A 292 10.48 4.05 -10.92
CA GLN A 292 9.07 4.26 -11.23
C GLN A 292 8.22 4.00 -9.97
N LYS A 293 7.07 4.68 -9.91
CA LYS A 293 6.12 4.55 -8.81
C LYS A 293 5.15 3.42 -9.11
N GLU A 294 4.99 2.54 -8.14
CA GLU A 294 4.03 1.44 -8.17
C GLU A 294 2.90 1.70 -7.16
N LYS A 295 1.88 0.86 -7.20
CA LYS A 295 0.75 0.91 -6.26
C LYS A 295 0.55 -0.42 -5.56
N ILE A 296 0.33 -0.34 -4.25
CA ILE A 296 -0.19 -1.46 -3.45
C ILE A 296 -1.70 -1.24 -3.33
N SER A 297 -2.49 -2.17 -3.84
CA SER A 297 -3.95 -2.04 -3.89
C SER A 297 -4.65 -3.19 -3.16
N PRO A 298 -5.74 -2.95 -2.42
CA PRO A 298 -6.50 -4.01 -1.75
C PRO A 298 -7.29 -4.90 -2.71
N VAL A 299 -7.54 -4.44 -3.94
CA VAL A 299 -8.32 -5.19 -4.94
C VAL A 299 -7.45 -5.85 -6.01
N SER A 300 -6.16 -5.55 -6.03
CA SER A 300 -5.20 -6.09 -7.00
C SER A 300 -3.89 -6.40 -6.32
N PHE A 301 -3.64 -7.68 -6.08
CA PHE A 301 -2.41 -8.15 -5.44
C PHE A 301 -1.38 -8.49 -6.51
N SER A 302 -0.39 -7.60 -6.70
CA SER A 302 0.91 -8.04 -7.20
C SER A 302 1.77 -8.43 -6.01
N TYR A 303 2.30 -9.66 -6.04
CA TYR A 303 3.25 -10.11 -5.04
C TYR A 303 4.67 -9.62 -5.32
N TYR A 304 4.93 -9.13 -6.54
CA TYR A 304 6.26 -8.77 -7.01
C TYR A 304 6.24 -7.37 -7.64
N TYR A 305 7.17 -6.51 -7.21
CA TYR A 305 7.36 -5.17 -7.74
C TYR A 305 8.80 -4.99 -8.20
N ASP A 306 8.99 -4.50 -9.42
CA ASP A 306 10.31 -4.12 -9.92
C ASP A 306 10.47 -2.59 -9.77
N LEU A 307 11.26 -2.19 -8.78
CA LEU A 307 11.59 -0.79 -8.50
C LEU A 307 13.02 -0.47 -8.95
N SER A 308 13.46 -1.07 -10.05
CA SER A 308 14.73 -0.71 -10.68
C SER A 308 14.66 0.67 -11.33
N SER A 309 15.81 1.33 -11.44
CA SER A 309 15.96 2.55 -12.21
C SER A 309 16.81 2.29 -13.44
N GLU A 310 16.30 2.68 -14.61
CA GLU A 310 17.01 2.59 -15.90
C GLU A 310 18.27 3.45 -15.95
N SER A 311 18.34 4.47 -15.09
CA SER A 311 19.53 5.34 -14.98
C SER A 311 20.71 4.66 -14.27
N ARG A 312 20.45 3.57 -13.55
CA ARG A 312 21.48 2.86 -12.78
C ARG A 312 22.20 1.85 -13.66
N LYS A 313 23.53 1.89 -13.60
CA LYS A 313 24.41 0.92 -14.22
C LYS A 313 24.73 -0.25 -13.29
N ASP A 314 24.64 -1.46 -13.81
CA ASP A 314 24.97 -2.69 -13.12
C ASP A 314 26.28 -3.33 -13.64
N ALA A 315 26.64 -4.49 -13.08
CA ALA A 315 27.88 -5.18 -13.49
C ALA A 315 27.90 -5.58 -14.97
N PHE A 316 26.74 -5.81 -15.59
CA PHE A 316 26.65 -6.14 -17.01
C PHE A 316 26.96 -4.90 -17.87
N ASP A 317 26.39 -3.74 -17.53
CA ASP A 317 26.71 -2.47 -18.20
C ASP A 317 28.21 -2.17 -18.17
N PHE A 318 28.83 -2.29 -16.99
CA PHE A 318 30.27 -2.09 -16.83
C PHE A 318 31.08 -3.12 -17.60
N SER A 319 30.66 -4.38 -17.63
CA SER A 319 31.37 -5.44 -18.36
C SER A 319 31.37 -5.20 -19.86
N THR A 320 30.22 -4.83 -20.43
CA THR A 320 30.12 -4.48 -21.86
C THR A 320 31.02 -3.29 -22.18
N TRP A 321 30.90 -2.21 -21.41
CA TRP A 321 31.67 -0.99 -21.66
C TRP A 321 33.18 -1.18 -21.50
N LEU A 322 33.62 -1.88 -20.44
CA LEU A 322 35.05 -2.14 -20.20
C LEU A 322 35.63 -3.07 -21.26
N ASN A 323 34.85 -4.04 -21.75
CA ASN A 323 35.30 -4.90 -22.83
C ASN A 323 35.58 -4.10 -24.12
N ASP A 324 34.71 -3.15 -24.46
CA ASP A 324 34.92 -2.27 -25.63
C ASP A 324 36.15 -1.36 -25.47
N LEU A 325 36.36 -0.81 -24.26
CA LEU A 325 37.55 -0.05 -23.92
C LEU A 325 38.83 -0.87 -24.11
N TYR A 326 38.92 -2.05 -23.47
CA TYR A 326 40.14 -2.87 -23.52
C TYR A 326 40.33 -3.53 -24.88
N PHE A 327 39.27 -3.76 -25.66
CA PHE A 327 39.43 -4.13 -27.05
C PHE A 327 40.07 -2.99 -27.86
N SER A 328 39.59 -1.76 -27.69
CA SER A 328 40.15 -0.58 -28.36
C SER A 328 41.61 -0.33 -27.97
N ILE A 329 41.95 -0.46 -26.67
CA ILE A 329 43.34 -0.34 -26.18
C ILE A 329 44.26 -1.37 -26.84
N SER A 330 43.78 -2.61 -27.02
CA SER A 330 44.55 -3.67 -27.70
C SER A 330 44.90 -3.28 -29.13
N ASP A 331 43.92 -2.78 -29.89
CA ASP A 331 44.14 -2.31 -31.27
C ASP A 331 45.11 -1.12 -31.29
N PHE A 332 44.90 -0.13 -30.42
CA PHE A 332 45.75 1.08 -30.40
C PHE A 332 47.21 0.78 -30.02
N ALA A 333 47.45 -0.22 -29.19
CA ALA A 333 48.79 -0.66 -28.79
C ALA A 333 49.50 -1.55 -29.83
N ASP A 334 48.81 -2.02 -30.87
CA ASP A 334 49.38 -2.90 -31.91
C ASP A 334 50.23 -2.09 -32.92
N ASP A 335 51.47 -2.54 -33.18
CA ASP A 335 52.39 -1.90 -34.11
C ASP A 335 51.88 -1.84 -35.56
N ASP A 336 51.01 -2.77 -35.93
CA ASP A 336 50.40 -2.89 -37.26
C ASP A 336 49.09 -2.05 -37.40
N TYR A 337 48.58 -1.46 -36.32
CA TYR A 337 47.37 -0.61 -36.32
C TYR A 337 47.70 0.88 -36.44
N ASP A 338 46.84 1.65 -37.11
CA ASP A 338 47.01 3.11 -37.23
C ASP A 338 46.49 3.80 -35.96
N PHE A 339 47.33 4.59 -35.29
CA PHE A 339 46.96 5.32 -34.08
C PHE A 339 47.15 6.81 -34.33
N GLY A 340 46.17 7.41 -35.01
CA GLY A 340 46.14 8.79 -35.43
C GLY A 340 45.20 9.65 -34.58
N GLU A 341 44.87 10.83 -35.08
CA GLU A 341 44.01 11.79 -34.37
C GLU A 341 42.59 11.24 -34.12
N ASP A 342 42.06 10.42 -35.04
CA ASP A 342 40.73 9.83 -34.91
C ASP A 342 40.68 8.81 -33.77
N GLU A 343 41.69 7.95 -33.65
CA GLU A 343 41.83 6.99 -32.55
C GLU A 343 42.12 7.68 -31.22
N ILE A 344 42.91 8.77 -31.24
CA ILE A 344 43.15 9.61 -30.06
C ILE A 344 41.83 10.24 -29.58
N ASN A 345 40.95 10.66 -30.49
CA ASN A 345 39.62 11.18 -30.13
C ASN A 345 38.73 10.06 -29.58
N ALA A 346 38.70 8.89 -30.24
CA ALA A 346 37.93 7.74 -29.76
C ALA A 346 38.39 7.27 -28.38
N LEU A 347 39.70 7.26 -28.12
CA LEU A 347 40.24 6.97 -26.80
C LEU A 347 39.80 8.02 -25.76
N ALA A 348 39.83 9.31 -26.13
CA ALA A 348 39.42 10.39 -25.24
C ALA A 348 37.95 10.28 -24.81
N ASP A 349 37.06 9.78 -25.66
CA ASP A 349 35.63 9.67 -25.37
C ASP A 349 35.32 8.75 -24.17
N TYR A 350 36.21 7.81 -23.86
CA TYR A 350 36.10 6.95 -22.67
C TYR A 350 36.37 7.67 -21.34
N PHE A 351 36.86 8.91 -21.35
CA PHE A 351 37.32 9.61 -20.14
C PHE A 351 36.53 10.88 -19.87
N VAL A 352 36.23 11.12 -18.58
CA VAL A 352 35.65 12.39 -18.12
C VAL A 352 36.61 13.53 -18.43
N GLY A 353 36.14 14.56 -19.15
CA GLY A 353 36.98 15.67 -19.61
C GLY A 353 37.85 15.35 -20.83
N GLY A 354 37.71 14.16 -21.43
CA GLY A 354 38.39 13.78 -22.66
C GLY A 354 39.91 13.86 -22.55
N LYS A 355 40.51 14.64 -23.47
CA LYS A 355 41.98 14.75 -23.60
C LYS A 355 42.69 15.37 -22.39
N ASP A 356 41.96 16.08 -21.53
CA ASP A 356 42.51 16.70 -20.32
C ASP A 356 42.55 15.72 -19.13
N ASN A 357 41.97 14.52 -19.26
CA ASN A 357 41.98 13.52 -18.20
C ASN A 357 43.37 12.92 -17.99
N LYS A 358 43.81 12.76 -16.73
CA LYS A 358 45.13 12.20 -16.41
C LYS A 358 45.30 10.75 -16.85
N GLU A 359 44.24 9.94 -16.76
CA GLU A 359 44.27 8.53 -17.13
C GLU A 359 44.29 8.38 -18.65
N PHE A 360 43.60 9.25 -19.39
CA PHE A 360 43.73 9.34 -20.85
C PHE A 360 45.18 9.61 -21.25
N ILE A 361 45.83 10.59 -20.62
CA ILE A 361 47.23 10.93 -20.91
C ILE A 361 48.13 9.73 -20.61
N ASP A 362 47.93 9.04 -19.49
CA ASP A 362 48.71 7.86 -19.12
C ASP A 362 48.53 6.71 -20.14
N PHE A 363 47.30 6.39 -20.54
CA PHE A 363 47.05 5.39 -21.59
C PHE A 363 47.69 5.78 -22.92
N LYS A 364 47.50 7.02 -23.38
CA LYS A 364 48.00 7.48 -24.67
C LYS A 364 49.52 7.50 -24.71
N ASP A 365 50.16 8.12 -23.71
CA ASP A 365 51.59 8.41 -23.73
C ASP A 365 52.43 7.31 -23.07
N ALA A 366 52.02 6.85 -21.88
CA ALA A 366 52.83 5.92 -21.08
C ALA A 366 52.55 4.44 -21.39
N PHE A 367 51.34 4.09 -21.87
CA PHE A 367 51.03 2.70 -22.23
C PHE A 367 51.12 2.47 -23.75
N ILE A 368 50.24 3.11 -24.54
CA ILE A 368 50.17 2.94 -26.00
C ILE A 368 51.44 3.48 -26.65
N GLY A 369 51.83 4.72 -26.33
CA GLY A 369 53.03 5.36 -26.86
C GLY A 369 54.30 4.55 -26.60
N GLU A 370 54.59 4.22 -25.34
CA GLU A 370 55.77 3.41 -24.99
C GLU A 370 55.75 2.01 -25.61
N THR A 371 54.58 1.38 -25.74
CA THR A 371 54.46 0.06 -26.39
C THR A 371 54.83 0.15 -27.87
N ARG A 372 54.32 1.14 -28.59
CA ARG A 372 54.56 1.34 -30.03
C ARG A 372 56.00 1.78 -30.34
N GLU A 373 56.64 2.50 -29.43
CA GLU A 373 58.04 2.91 -29.57
C GLU A 373 59.03 1.76 -29.25
N ASN A 374 58.56 0.67 -28.64
CA ASN A 374 59.40 -0.45 -28.23
C ASN A 374 59.64 -1.44 -29.38
N ASP A 375 60.89 -1.54 -29.85
CA ASP A 375 61.27 -2.42 -30.96
C ASP A 375 61.16 -3.93 -30.65
N LYS A 376 60.99 -4.30 -29.38
CA LYS A 376 60.86 -5.69 -28.94
C LYS A 376 59.44 -6.13 -28.73
N ILE A 377 58.49 -5.23 -28.47
CA ILE A 377 57.09 -5.59 -28.26
C ILE A 377 56.40 -5.51 -29.62
N ARG A 378 55.73 -6.59 -30.00
CA ARG A 378 54.93 -6.63 -31.22
C ARG A 378 53.56 -6.00 -30.96
N TYR A 379 52.85 -6.52 -29.96
CA TYR A 379 51.61 -5.94 -29.45
C TYR A 379 51.34 -6.45 -28.04
N ILE A 380 50.43 -5.77 -27.34
CA ILE A 380 49.86 -6.22 -26.07
C ILE A 380 48.37 -6.42 -26.28
N GLN A 381 47.93 -7.68 -26.19
CA GLN A 381 46.51 -8.00 -26.24
C GLN A 381 45.89 -7.80 -24.86
N THR A 382 44.91 -6.92 -24.77
CA THR A 382 44.14 -6.69 -23.55
C THR A 382 42.76 -7.33 -23.62
N SER A 383 42.33 -7.92 -22.51
CA SER A 383 40.96 -8.45 -22.39
C SER A 383 40.43 -8.27 -20.98
N LEU A 384 39.14 -7.93 -20.86
CA LEU A 384 38.48 -7.89 -19.57
C LEU A 384 38.44 -9.30 -18.96
N GLY A 385 38.81 -9.42 -17.70
CA GLY A 385 38.62 -10.63 -16.91
C GLY A 385 37.20 -10.71 -16.36
N GLU A 386 36.94 -9.98 -15.28
CA GLU A 386 35.64 -9.93 -14.60
C GLU A 386 35.41 -8.58 -13.94
N VAL A 387 34.16 -8.10 -13.95
CA VAL A 387 33.70 -7.01 -13.07
C VAL A 387 33.27 -7.62 -11.74
N GLU A 388 34.13 -7.49 -10.73
CA GLU A 388 33.98 -8.15 -9.43
C GLU A 388 33.02 -7.41 -8.51
N LYS A 389 32.97 -6.07 -8.59
CA LYS A 389 32.08 -5.24 -7.76
C LYS A 389 31.75 -3.91 -8.41
N VAL A 390 30.50 -3.49 -8.30
CA VAL A 390 30.02 -2.15 -8.66
C VAL A 390 29.38 -1.53 -7.44
N THR A 391 29.73 -0.30 -7.10
CA THR A 391 29.17 0.43 -5.95
C THR A 391 28.81 1.84 -6.35
N ALA A 392 27.55 2.22 -6.14
CA ALA A 392 27.10 3.60 -6.26
C ALA A 392 27.78 4.47 -5.20
N VAL A 393 28.42 5.56 -5.59
CA VAL A 393 28.97 6.54 -4.64
C VAL A 393 28.43 7.95 -4.85
N GLY A 394 27.69 8.16 -5.94
CA GLY A 394 26.92 9.36 -6.21
C GLY A 394 25.74 9.06 -7.14
N ALA A 395 24.97 10.09 -7.44
CA ALA A 395 23.83 10.00 -8.37
C ALA A 395 24.28 9.58 -9.78
N LYS A 396 25.53 9.89 -10.15
CA LYS A 396 26.13 9.51 -11.44
C LYS A 396 27.46 8.77 -11.31
N ASP A 397 27.98 8.67 -10.09
CA ASP A 397 29.34 8.22 -9.83
C ASP A 397 29.37 6.81 -9.22
N TYR A 398 30.36 6.03 -9.65
CA TYR A 398 30.52 4.63 -9.30
C TYR A 398 31.96 4.32 -8.90
N GLU A 399 32.12 3.45 -7.92
CA GLU A 399 33.36 2.73 -7.63
C GLU A 399 33.24 1.30 -8.15
N VAL A 400 34.19 0.88 -8.97
CA VAL A 400 34.17 -0.42 -9.64
C VAL A 400 35.49 -1.14 -9.41
N GLN A 401 35.38 -2.41 -9.06
CA GLN A 401 36.49 -3.34 -8.96
C GLN A 401 36.40 -4.33 -10.12
N TYR A 402 37.48 -4.49 -10.87
CA TYR A 402 37.51 -5.40 -12.01
C TYR A 402 38.92 -5.88 -12.32
N THR A 403 39.03 -6.95 -13.10
CA THR A 403 40.31 -7.52 -13.55
C THR A 403 40.50 -7.40 -15.05
N VAL A 404 41.75 -7.26 -15.49
CA VAL A 404 42.14 -7.15 -16.90
C VAL A 404 43.36 -8.00 -17.13
N ASN A 405 43.32 -8.79 -18.20
CA ASN A 405 44.43 -9.57 -18.67
C ASN A 405 45.22 -8.82 -19.74
N TYR A 406 46.55 -8.87 -19.63
CA TYR A 406 47.51 -8.29 -20.56
C TYR A 406 48.43 -9.39 -21.07
N TYR A 407 48.30 -9.72 -22.35
CA TYR A 407 49.11 -10.72 -23.02
C TYR A 407 50.11 -10.05 -23.97
N THR A 408 51.36 -9.95 -23.54
CA THR A 408 52.44 -9.29 -24.29
C THR A 408 53.12 -10.27 -25.23
N ILE A 409 53.19 -9.91 -26.50
CA ILE A 409 53.91 -10.67 -27.53
C ILE A 409 55.13 -9.88 -27.99
N TYR A 410 56.27 -10.56 -28.07
CA TYR A 410 57.53 -9.96 -28.50
C TYR A 410 57.83 -10.24 -29.98
N THR A 411 58.61 -9.36 -30.60
CA THR A 411 59.07 -9.48 -32.00
C THR A 411 60.19 -10.51 -32.16
N ASP A 412 60.84 -10.90 -31.07
CA ASP A 412 61.94 -11.87 -31.03
C ASP A 412 61.51 -13.21 -30.39
N SER A 413 62.49 -14.06 -30.04
CA SER A 413 62.22 -15.36 -29.40
C SER A 413 61.89 -15.28 -27.90
N THR A 414 61.66 -14.08 -27.35
CA THR A 414 61.24 -13.91 -25.96
C THR A 414 59.87 -14.55 -25.77
N ALA A 415 59.71 -15.32 -24.69
CA ALA A 415 58.43 -15.93 -24.37
C ALA A 415 57.38 -14.85 -24.09
N SER A 416 56.17 -15.04 -24.61
CA SER A 416 55.04 -14.19 -24.29
C SER A 416 54.79 -14.15 -22.78
N VAL A 417 54.35 -12.99 -22.31
CA VAL A 417 54.09 -12.73 -20.90
C VAL A 417 52.58 -12.52 -20.74
N ASP A 418 51.98 -13.26 -19.81
CA ASP A 418 50.56 -13.26 -19.52
C ASP A 418 50.35 -12.79 -18.08
N GLU A 419 49.76 -11.62 -17.90
CA GLU A 419 49.57 -11.01 -16.58
C GLU A 419 48.14 -10.48 -16.42
N THR A 420 47.48 -10.90 -15.35
CA THR A 420 46.19 -10.35 -14.94
C THR A 420 46.40 -9.35 -13.81
N PHE A 421 45.75 -8.20 -13.92
CA PHE A 421 45.78 -7.18 -12.90
C PHE A 421 44.37 -6.82 -12.45
N ARG A 422 44.22 -6.53 -11.15
CA ARG A 422 43.00 -6.04 -10.53
C ARG A 422 43.09 -4.54 -10.31
N TYR A 423 42.10 -3.83 -10.83
CA TYR A 423 41.78 -2.46 -10.45
C TYR A 423 40.87 -2.52 -9.23
N LYS A 424 41.39 -2.17 -8.05
CA LYS A 424 40.68 -2.35 -6.78
C LYS A 424 39.55 -1.34 -6.57
N LYS A 425 39.67 -0.14 -7.16
CA LYS A 425 38.78 0.98 -6.87
C LYS A 425 38.79 2.02 -8.00
N ALA A 426 38.44 1.61 -9.21
CA ALA A 426 38.34 2.56 -10.32
C ALA A 426 37.04 3.36 -10.17
N THR A 427 37.07 4.66 -10.47
CA THR A 427 35.93 5.56 -10.38
C THR A 427 35.42 5.93 -11.76
N PHE A 428 34.12 5.83 -11.93
CA PHE A 428 33.42 6.10 -13.18
C PHE A 428 32.32 7.13 -12.93
N SER A 429 31.95 7.85 -13.98
CA SER A 429 30.81 8.76 -13.99
C SER A 429 29.94 8.50 -15.22
N VAL A 430 28.64 8.75 -15.11
CA VAL A 430 27.71 8.74 -16.24
C VAL A 430 27.53 10.17 -16.77
N GLU A 431 28.03 10.42 -17.97
CA GLU A 431 27.87 11.69 -18.69
C GLU A 431 27.02 11.47 -19.94
N ASP A 432 25.94 12.23 -20.10
CA ASP A 432 25.01 12.11 -21.25
C ASP A 432 24.49 10.67 -21.50
N GLY A 433 24.42 9.85 -20.44
CA GLY A 433 23.96 8.46 -20.49
C GLY A 433 25.06 7.42 -20.71
N GLU A 434 26.29 7.87 -20.96
CA GLU A 434 27.45 7.01 -21.24
C GLU A 434 28.39 6.92 -20.04
N LEU A 435 28.94 5.73 -19.82
CA LEU A 435 29.97 5.51 -18.80
C LEU A 435 31.28 6.15 -19.25
N LYS A 436 31.98 6.78 -18.30
CA LYS A 436 33.31 7.35 -18.51
C LYS A 436 34.21 7.13 -17.31
N ILE A 437 35.49 6.90 -17.56
CA ILE A 437 36.52 6.82 -16.52
C ILE A 437 36.77 8.22 -15.97
N LYS A 438 36.63 8.34 -14.64
CA LYS A 438 37.01 9.53 -13.89
C LYS A 438 38.44 9.41 -13.39
N ASP A 439 38.76 8.28 -12.76
CA ASP A 439 40.08 7.99 -12.18
C ASP A 439 40.23 6.48 -11.95
N LEU A 440 41.34 5.87 -12.39
CA LEU A 440 41.64 4.45 -12.14
C LEU A 440 42.36 4.19 -10.80
N GLY A 441 42.63 5.24 -10.02
CA GLY A 441 43.17 5.20 -8.66
C GLY A 441 44.71 5.16 -8.58
N GLY A 442 45.40 5.22 -9.72
CA GLY A 442 46.86 5.19 -9.81
C GLY A 442 47.50 3.86 -9.38
N LYS A 443 48.84 3.85 -9.27
CA LYS A 443 49.64 2.63 -9.09
C LYS A 443 49.29 1.81 -7.85
N ASP A 444 48.87 2.46 -6.77
CA ASP A 444 48.53 1.76 -5.52
C ASP A 444 47.18 1.02 -5.60
N ASN A 445 46.36 1.36 -6.60
CA ASN A 445 45.06 0.76 -6.86
C ASN A 445 45.11 -0.44 -7.81
N PHE A 446 46.31 -0.80 -8.24
CA PHE A 446 46.61 -1.83 -9.22
C PHE A 446 47.41 -2.96 -8.55
N GLU A 447 46.93 -4.19 -8.63
CA GLU A 447 47.66 -5.36 -8.12
C GLU A 447 47.69 -6.49 -9.14
N LYS A 448 48.81 -7.22 -9.20
CA LYS A 448 48.89 -8.43 -10.00
C LYS A 448 48.10 -9.54 -9.33
N VAL A 449 47.25 -10.22 -10.10
CA VAL A 449 46.51 -11.40 -9.67
C VAL A 449 47.35 -12.63 -10.04
N GLU A 450 47.62 -13.48 -9.06
CA GLU A 450 48.38 -14.74 -9.22
C GLU A 450 47.52 -15.88 -9.77
#